data_AF-A0A9X7WLE8-F1
#
_entry.id   AF-A0A9X7WLE8-F1
#
_cell.length_a   1.000
_cell.length_b   1.000
_cell.length_c   1.000
_cell.angle_alpha   90.00
_cell.angle_beta   90.00
_cell.angle_gamma   90.00
#
_symmetry.space_group_name_H-M   'P 1'
#
loop_
_entity.id
_entity.type
_entity.pdbx_description
1 polymer ?
#
loop_
_entity_poly.entity_id
_entity_poly.type
_entity_poly.pdbx_seq_one_letter_code
_entity_poly.pdbx_strand_id
1 'polypeptide(L)'
;MVDDATAMHSAATTRLSTLNRLLPFWIGLAMAAGLILGRMIPGLGDDLSAVQIDRISLPIAVGLLIMMYPVLAKVRYDRLDTVTSDRRLLVSSLLLNWVVGPAVMFALAWLLLADLPEYRTGLIVVGLARCIAMVIIWNDLACGDREAAAVLVALNSIFQVVMFAVLGWFYLSVLPGWVGLPQTSIAVSPWQIAKSVAIFLGIPLAAGFLTRRWAERTKGRDWYESRLLPRIGPWALYGLLGTIVILFALQGDQITRHPVDVIRIAIPLLAYFAVMWGGGYLVGAALGLGYARTTTLAFTAAGNNFELAIAVAIATWGAASGQALAGVVGPLIEVPVLVGLVYASLALRSRFTAATRPSVLFVCVHNAGRSQMAAALLRHLAGDRIEVRSAGTEPADQLNPGAVAAMAEIGIDLTTSTPKVLTADAVESSDVVITMGCGDTCPYFPGVTYRDWKLDDPAGQPLDTVRAIRDDIANYVNTLIAELLPGVAPRQAVPPTSSPAPRLAR
;
A
#
# COMPACT_ATOMS: atom_id res chain seq x y z
N MET A 1 39.50 22.20 -5.27
CA MET A 1 38.53 22.14 -4.16
C MET A 1 37.11 22.05 -4.75
N VAL A 2 36.91 21.07 -5.62
CA VAL A 2 35.68 20.75 -6.33
C VAL A 2 35.68 19.23 -6.35
N ASP A 3 35.24 18.58 -5.27
CA ASP A 3 35.13 17.10 -5.23
C ASP A 3 34.26 16.56 -4.07
N ASP A 4 33.34 17.37 -3.50
CA ASP A 4 32.41 16.89 -2.45
C ASP A 4 30.92 16.89 -2.88
N ALA A 5 30.61 17.34 -4.10
CA ALA A 5 29.22 17.42 -4.59
C ALA A 5 28.67 16.10 -5.19
N THR A 6 29.52 15.07 -5.32
CA THR A 6 29.16 13.78 -5.94
C THR A 6 28.98 12.64 -4.92
N ALA A 7 29.30 12.85 -3.64
CA ALA A 7 29.22 11.80 -2.61
C ALA A 7 27.85 11.69 -1.91
N MET A 8 26.94 12.66 -2.08
CA MET A 8 25.66 12.70 -1.34
C MET A 8 24.45 12.13 -2.10
N HIS A 9 24.67 11.44 -3.22
CA HIS A 9 23.62 10.78 -4.02
C HIS A 9 23.15 9.42 -3.44
N SER A 10 23.30 9.17 -2.14
CA SER A 10 23.05 7.86 -1.53
C SER A 10 22.51 7.93 -0.09
N ALA A 11 21.25 8.34 0.07
CA ALA A 11 20.29 7.98 1.15
C ALA A 11 19.16 9.03 1.13
N ALA A 12 17.86 8.78 1.14
CA ALA A 12 17.10 7.61 1.54
C ALA A 12 15.80 7.54 0.71
N THR A 13 15.87 6.93 -0.47
CA THR A 13 14.79 6.01 -0.83
C THR A 13 14.95 4.85 0.13
N THR A 14 13.92 4.43 0.87
CA THR A 14 13.94 3.11 1.52
C THR A 14 14.05 2.11 0.38
N ARG A 15 15.28 1.83 -0.08
CA ARG A 15 15.53 0.86 -1.14
C ARG A 15 14.95 -0.41 -0.60
N LEU A 16 13.90 -0.93 -1.24
CA LEU A 16 13.56 -2.33 -1.10
C LEU A 16 14.89 -3.07 -1.23
N SER A 17 15.23 -3.86 -0.20
CA SER A 17 16.44 -4.68 -0.22
C SER A 17 16.57 -5.30 -1.62
N THR A 18 17.77 -5.32 -2.21
CA THR A 18 17.99 -5.86 -3.57
C THR A 18 17.32 -7.22 -3.77
N LEU A 19 17.23 -7.98 -2.68
CA LEU A 19 16.53 -9.26 -2.55
C LEU A 19 15.00 -9.17 -2.75
N ASN A 20 14.32 -8.15 -2.21
CA ASN A 20 12.89 -7.90 -2.45
C ASN A 20 12.63 -7.36 -3.86
N ARG A 21 13.54 -6.53 -4.41
CA ARG A 21 13.39 -5.98 -5.77
C ARG A 21 13.55 -7.06 -6.84
N LEU A 22 14.43 -8.03 -6.60
CA LEU A 22 14.66 -9.18 -7.48
C LEU A 22 13.80 -10.40 -7.10
N LEU A 23 12.80 -10.22 -6.25
CA LEU A 23 11.94 -11.31 -5.79
C LEU A 23 11.33 -12.14 -6.94
N PRO A 24 10.79 -11.54 -8.03
CA PRO A 24 10.30 -12.30 -9.17
C PRO A 24 11.38 -13.18 -9.82
N PHE A 25 12.61 -12.67 -9.91
CA PHE A 25 13.74 -13.40 -10.46
C PHE A 25 14.12 -14.59 -9.56
N TRP A 26 14.16 -14.41 -8.24
CA TRP A 26 14.46 -15.49 -7.29
C TRP A 26 13.39 -16.58 -7.30
N ILE A 27 12.10 -16.22 -7.43
CA ILE A 27 11.00 -17.17 -7.59
C ILE A 27 11.20 -17.98 -8.88
N GLY A 28 11.48 -17.32 -10.01
CA GLY A 28 11.75 -18.01 -11.27
C GLY A 28 12.95 -18.96 -11.18
N LEU A 29 14.02 -18.54 -10.50
CA LEU A 29 15.19 -19.40 -10.27
C LEU A 29 14.87 -20.60 -9.38
N ALA A 30 14.10 -20.40 -8.30
CA ALA A 30 13.66 -21.48 -7.41
C ALA A 30 12.78 -22.50 -8.14
N MET A 31 11.88 -22.04 -9.01
CA MET A 31 11.05 -22.90 -9.85
C MET A 31 11.88 -23.73 -10.82
N ALA A 32 12.81 -23.08 -11.54
CA ALA A 32 13.72 -23.76 -12.46
C ALA A 32 14.59 -24.79 -11.72
N ALA A 33 15.15 -24.42 -10.55
CA ALA A 33 15.91 -25.32 -9.71
C ALA A 33 15.08 -26.52 -9.25
N GLY A 34 13.83 -26.31 -8.81
CA GLY A 34 12.91 -27.39 -8.43
C GLY A 34 12.63 -28.35 -9.59
N LEU A 35 12.30 -27.84 -10.78
CA LEU A 35 12.06 -28.65 -11.97
C LEU A 35 13.30 -29.46 -12.38
N ILE A 36 14.49 -28.85 -12.32
CA ILE A 36 15.76 -29.52 -12.63
C ILE A 36 16.05 -30.62 -11.60
N LEU A 37 15.90 -30.33 -10.31
CA LEU A 37 16.12 -31.28 -9.22
C LEU A 37 15.18 -32.49 -9.32
N GLY A 38 13.88 -32.24 -9.53
CA GLY A 38 12.88 -33.30 -9.70
C GLY A 38 13.14 -34.20 -10.91
N ARG A 39 13.82 -33.68 -11.94
CA ARG A 39 14.18 -34.44 -13.15
C ARG A 39 15.52 -35.16 -13.03
N MET A 40 16.51 -34.54 -12.39
CA MET A 40 17.88 -35.07 -12.31
C MET A 40 18.06 -36.12 -11.22
N ILE A 41 17.21 -36.16 -10.19
CA ILE A 41 17.30 -37.10 -9.08
C ILE A 41 16.06 -38.02 -9.11
N PRO A 42 16.16 -39.21 -9.73
CA PRO A 42 15.08 -40.20 -9.69
C PRO A 42 14.76 -40.61 -8.24
N GLY A 43 13.49 -40.71 -7.88
CA GLY A 43 13.06 -41.10 -6.52
C GLY A 43 13.06 -39.96 -5.50
N LEU A 44 13.56 -38.76 -5.83
CA LEU A 44 13.55 -37.61 -4.92
C LEU A 44 12.13 -37.28 -4.41
N GLY A 45 11.14 -37.41 -5.29
CA GLY A 45 9.74 -37.20 -4.93
C GLY A 45 9.22 -38.24 -3.93
N ASP A 46 9.60 -39.50 -4.10
CA ASP A 46 9.22 -40.59 -3.21
C ASP A 46 9.89 -40.45 -1.84
N ASP A 47 11.17 -40.05 -1.80
CA ASP A 47 11.93 -39.82 -0.56
C ASP A 47 11.39 -38.62 0.23
N LEU A 48 11.10 -37.51 -0.45
CA LEU A 48 10.48 -36.32 0.16
C LEU A 48 9.04 -36.59 0.62
N SER A 49 8.38 -37.54 -0.04
CA SER A 49 7.09 -38.09 0.35
C SER A 49 7.23 -39.24 1.34
N ALA A 50 8.40 -39.74 1.70
CA ALA A 50 8.51 -40.75 2.76
C ALA A 50 8.37 -40.10 4.14
N VAL A 51 8.80 -38.83 4.26
CA VAL A 51 8.72 -38.03 5.48
C VAL A 51 7.42 -37.24 5.53
N GLN A 52 6.31 -37.90 5.90
CA GLN A 52 5.00 -37.26 6.05
C GLN A 52 4.39 -37.46 7.44
N ILE A 53 3.59 -36.50 7.89
CA ILE A 53 2.67 -36.62 9.03
C ILE A 53 1.26 -36.33 8.51
N ASP A 54 0.29 -37.22 8.73
CA ASP A 54 -1.10 -37.04 8.25
C ASP A 54 -1.20 -36.70 6.74
N ARG A 55 -0.36 -37.32 5.89
CA ARG A 55 -0.24 -37.06 4.42
C ARG A 55 0.39 -35.71 4.02
N ILE A 56 0.88 -34.96 4.99
CA ILE A 56 1.55 -33.68 4.77
C ILE A 56 3.06 -33.94 4.76
N SER A 57 3.72 -33.62 3.65
CA SER A 57 5.19 -33.64 3.56
C SER A 57 5.78 -32.67 4.59
N LEU A 58 6.57 -33.21 5.53
CA LEU A 58 7.13 -32.44 6.63
C LEU A 58 8.05 -31.29 6.16
N PRO A 59 8.94 -31.48 5.15
CA PRO A 59 9.72 -30.38 4.58
C PRO A 59 8.87 -29.22 4.07
N ILE A 60 7.77 -29.52 3.38
CA ILE A 60 6.85 -28.49 2.88
C ILE A 60 6.15 -27.79 4.04
N ALA A 61 5.66 -28.55 5.02
CA ALA A 61 4.98 -27.98 6.17
C ALA A 61 5.88 -27.03 6.97
N VAL A 62 7.13 -27.45 7.22
CA VAL A 62 8.13 -26.63 7.90
C VAL A 62 8.46 -25.38 7.08
N GLY A 63 8.66 -25.52 5.76
CA GLY A 63 8.88 -24.38 4.87
C GLY A 63 7.76 -23.34 4.97
N LEU A 64 6.51 -23.80 4.88
CA LEU A 64 5.30 -22.98 5.01
C LEU A 64 5.18 -22.29 6.39
N LEU A 65 5.45 -23.00 7.48
CA LEU A 65 5.42 -22.40 8.82
C LEU A 65 6.51 -21.34 9.00
N ILE A 66 7.73 -21.63 8.52
CA ILE A 66 8.87 -20.70 8.53
C ILE A 66 8.54 -19.44 7.72
N MET A 67 7.85 -19.56 6.58
CA MET A 67 7.51 -18.39 5.79
C MET A 67 6.36 -17.55 6.38
N MET A 68 5.33 -18.18 6.95
CA MET A 68 4.17 -17.45 7.46
C MET A 68 4.46 -16.70 8.77
N TYR A 69 5.30 -17.27 9.65
CA TYR A 69 5.55 -16.68 10.97
C TYR A 69 6.10 -15.24 10.91
N PRO A 70 7.16 -14.90 10.14
CA PRO A 70 7.70 -13.55 10.13
C PRO A 70 6.75 -12.52 9.51
N VAL A 71 5.88 -12.92 8.57
CA VAL A 71 4.85 -12.05 7.99
C VAL A 71 3.85 -11.65 9.08
N LEU A 72 3.35 -12.63 9.84
CA LEU A 72 2.32 -12.41 10.86
C LEU A 72 2.87 -11.71 12.10
N ALA A 73 4.17 -11.85 12.38
CA ALA A 73 4.86 -11.07 13.41
C ALA A 73 4.88 -9.56 13.08
N LYS A 74 4.91 -9.17 11.79
CA LYS A 74 4.91 -7.74 11.39
C LYS A 74 3.55 -7.06 11.56
N VAL A 75 2.46 -7.81 11.70
CA VAL A 75 1.10 -7.27 11.81
C VAL A 75 0.99 -6.35 13.03
N ARG A 76 0.43 -5.15 12.82
CA ARG A 76 0.23 -4.12 13.86
C ARG A 76 -1.19 -4.20 14.41
N TYR A 77 -1.39 -4.98 15.46
CA TYR A 77 -2.71 -5.20 16.06
C TYR A 77 -3.23 -3.97 16.83
N ASP A 78 -2.32 -3.08 17.26
CA ASP A 78 -2.59 -1.82 17.96
C ASP A 78 -3.17 -0.71 17.06
N ARG A 79 -3.03 -0.84 15.74
CA ARG A 79 -3.52 0.14 14.74
C ARG A 79 -4.90 -0.22 14.18
N LEU A 80 -5.52 -1.31 14.65
CA LEU A 80 -6.88 -1.66 14.23
C LEU A 80 -7.91 -0.64 14.72
N ASP A 81 -7.66 -0.03 15.88
CA ASP A 81 -8.59 0.91 16.52
C ASP A 81 -8.60 2.29 15.82
N THR A 82 -7.44 2.76 15.33
CA THR A 82 -7.31 4.07 14.68
C THR A 82 -7.82 4.10 13.23
N VAL A 83 -8.05 2.95 12.59
CA VAL A 83 -8.35 2.86 11.14
C VAL A 83 -9.81 2.50 10.83
N THR A 84 -10.67 2.55 11.85
CA THR A 84 -12.13 2.43 11.69
C THR A 84 -12.81 3.69 11.12
N SER A 85 -12.05 4.75 10.80
CA SER A 85 -12.61 6.02 10.32
C SER A 85 -13.06 5.97 8.85
N ASP A 86 -12.35 5.25 7.97
CA ASP A 86 -12.70 5.15 6.54
C ASP A 86 -13.57 3.91 6.25
N ARG A 87 -14.84 3.99 6.69
CA ARG A 87 -15.81 2.91 6.50
C ARG A 87 -16.02 2.52 5.04
N ARG A 88 -15.84 3.45 4.09
CA ARG A 88 -16.04 3.18 2.66
C ARG A 88 -14.98 2.21 2.15
N LEU A 89 -13.72 2.48 2.46
CA LEU A 89 -12.60 1.59 2.11
C LEU A 89 -12.74 0.22 2.79
N LEU A 90 -13.06 0.19 4.08
CA LEU A 90 -13.16 -1.07 4.82
C LEU A 90 -14.29 -1.96 4.30
N VAL A 91 -15.51 -1.42 4.16
CA VAL A 91 -16.67 -2.20 3.70
C VAL A 91 -16.47 -2.67 2.27
N SER A 92 -15.99 -1.80 1.38
CA SER A 92 -15.73 -2.20 -0.01
C SER A 92 -14.65 -3.29 -0.09
N SER A 93 -13.58 -3.19 0.69
CA SER A 93 -12.56 -4.23 0.75
C SER A 93 -13.11 -5.55 1.28
N LEU A 94 -13.88 -5.54 2.36
CA LEU A 94 -14.46 -6.77 2.92
C LEU A 94 -15.44 -7.43 1.95
N LEU A 95 -16.29 -6.66 1.28
CA LEU A 95 -17.22 -7.19 0.27
C LEU A 95 -16.47 -7.77 -0.93
N LEU A 96 -15.47 -7.05 -1.45
CA LEU A 96 -14.67 -7.53 -2.57
C LEU A 96 -13.90 -8.80 -2.21
N ASN A 97 -13.31 -8.86 -1.02
CA ASN A 97 -12.49 -9.98 -0.59
C ASN A 97 -13.27 -11.21 -0.14
N TRP A 98 -14.37 -11.04 0.59
CA TRP A 98 -15.04 -12.17 1.25
C TRP A 98 -16.35 -12.57 0.60
N VAL A 99 -16.86 -11.77 -0.35
CA VAL A 99 -18.10 -12.07 -1.08
C VAL A 99 -17.83 -12.16 -2.58
N VAL A 100 -17.37 -11.07 -3.21
CA VAL A 100 -17.22 -10.99 -4.67
C VAL A 100 -16.09 -11.91 -5.14
N GLY A 101 -14.91 -11.83 -4.54
CA GLY A 101 -13.76 -12.62 -4.96
C GLY A 101 -14.02 -14.13 -4.93
N PRO A 102 -14.51 -14.73 -3.84
CA PRO A 102 -14.83 -16.15 -3.80
C PRO A 102 -15.86 -16.54 -4.86
N ALA A 103 -16.89 -15.71 -5.06
CA ALA A 103 -17.92 -15.95 -6.07
C ALA A 103 -17.37 -15.89 -7.50
N VAL A 104 -16.53 -14.89 -7.81
CA VAL A 104 -15.89 -14.73 -9.12
C VAL A 104 -14.97 -15.92 -9.40
N MET A 105 -14.14 -16.33 -8.44
CA MET A 105 -13.27 -17.49 -8.63
C MET A 105 -14.07 -18.77 -8.82
N PHE A 106 -15.11 -18.99 -8.02
CA PHE A 106 -16.00 -20.13 -8.17
C PHE A 106 -16.64 -20.17 -9.56
N ALA A 107 -17.19 -19.05 -10.02
CA ALA A 107 -17.79 -18.94 -11.35
C ALA A 107 -16.77 -19.25 -12.45
N LEU A 108 -15.58 -18.63 -12.41
CA LEU A 108 -14.53 -18.87 -13.40
C LEU A 108 -14.05 -20.32 -13.40
N ALA A 109 -13.90 -20.95 -12.23
CA ALA A 109 -13.48 -22.33 -12.11
C ALA A 109 -14.53 -23.30 -12.69
N TRP A 110 -15.82 -23.04 -12.49
CA TRP A 110 -16.89 -23.85 -13.11
C TRP A 110 -17.07 -23.60 -14.61
N LEU A 111 -16.88 -22.36 -15.07
CA LEU A 111 -17.02 -22.02 -16.49
C LEU A 111 -15.86 -22.55 -17.33
N LEU A 112 -14.64 -22.51 -16.81
CA LEU A 112 -13.43 -22.78 -17.59
C LEU A 112 -12.77 -24.13 -17.29
N LEU A 113 -13.13 -24.79 -16.17
CA LEU A 113 -12.60 -26.09 -15.74
C LEU A 113 -13.73 -27.06 -15.35
N ALA A 114 -14.86 -27.03 -16.07
CA ALA A 114 -15.99 -27.92 -15.83
C ALA A 114 -15.61 -29.42 -15.91
N ASP A 115 -14.73 -29.76 -16.85
CA ASP A 115 -14.23 -31.11 -17.14
C ASP A 115 -13.07 -31.56 -16.23
N LEU A 116 -12.48 -30.63 -15.45
CA LEU A 116 -11.28 -30.87 -14.64
C LEU A 116 -11.57 -30.60 -13.15
N PRO A 117 -12.25 -31.53 -12.44
CA PRO A 117 -12.78 -31.28 -11.10
C PRO A 117 -11.71 -31.05 -10.03
N GLU A 118 -10.53 -31.67 -10.16
CA GLU A 118 -9.41 -31.47 -9.23
C GLU A 118 -8.85 -30.05 -9.34
N TYR A 119 -8.55 -29.59 -10.55
CA TYR A 119 -8.05 -28.23 -10.78
C TYR A 119 -9.09 -27.18 -10.43
N ARG A 120 -10.36 -27.41 -10.77
CA ARG A 120 -11.48 -26.55 -10.34
C ARG A 120 -11.52 -26.39 -8.82
N THR A 121 -11.42 -27.50 -8.09
CA THR A 121 -11.40 -27.48 -6.62
C THR A 121 -10.20 -26.70 -6.10
N GLY A 122 -9.01 -26.93 -6.65
CA GLY A 122 -7.80 -26.19 -6.30
C GLY A 122 -7.95 -24.68 -6.54
N LEU A 123 -8.52 -24.27 -7.66
CA LEU A 123 -8.77 -22.86 -7.96
C LEU A 123 -9.76 -22.21 -7.01
N ILE A 124 -10.83 -22.92 -6.64
CA ILE A 124 -11.78 -22.42 -5.64
C ILE A 124 -11.04 -22.18 -4.32
N VAL A 125 -10.23 -23.15 -3.85
CA VAL A 125 -9.43 -23.03 -2.63
C VAL A 125 -8.45 -21.85 -2.70
N VAL A 126 -7.79 -21.64 -3.84
CA VAL A 126 -6.97 -20.44 -4.10
C VAL A 126 -7.79 -19.16 -3.96
N GLY A 127 -8.99 -19.11 -4.56
CA GLY A 127 -9.88 -17.96 -4.45
C GLY A 127 -10.35 -17.66 -3.03
N LEU A 128 -10.34 -18.63 -2.12
CA LEU A 128 -10.65 -18.40 -0.71
C LEU A 128 -9.47 -17.84 0.07
N ALA A 129 -8.25 -18.10 -0.38
CA ALA A 129 -7.03 -17.59 0.24
C ALA A 129 -6.79 -16.14 -0.18
N ARG A 130 -6.87 -15.20 0.76
CA ARG A 130 -6.65 -13.77 0.54
C ARG A 130 -5.21 -13.39 0.84
N CYS A 131 -4.64 -12.51 0.01
CA CYS A 131 -3.26 -12.08 0.18
C CYS A 131 -3.09 -11.27 1.47
N ILE A 132 -2.00 -11.55 2.19
CA ILE A 132 -1.63 -10.87 3.44
C ILE A 132 -0.22 -10.27 3.42
N ALA A 133 0.61 -10.62 2.44
CA ALA A 133 2.02 -10.21 2.43
C ALA A 133 2.37 -9.49 1.13
N MET A 134 2.31 -10.23 0.02
CA MET A 134 2.78 -9.76 -1.28
C MET A 134 2.05 -8.51 -1.77
N VAL A 135 0.77 -8.34 -1.36
CA VAL A 135 -0.02 -7.14 -1.63
C VAL A 135 0.67 -5.84 -1.21
N ILE A 136 1.46 -5.83 -0.13
CA ILE A 136 2.18 -4.64 0.33
C ILE A 136 3.23 -4.22 -0.71
N ILE A 137 3.92 -5.20 -1.31
CA ILE A 137 4.95 -4.94 -2.32
C ILE A 137 4.32 -4.32 -3.57
N TRP A 138 3.22 -4.89 -4.06
CA TRP A 138 2.51 -4.35 -5.23
C TRP A 138 1.94 -2.96 -4.96
N ASN A 139 1.35 -2.77 -3.77
CA ASN A 139 0.86 -1.48 -3.32
C ASN A 139 1.99 -0.43 -3.29
N ASP A 140 3.15 -0.76 -2.71
CA ASP A 140 4.30 0.14 -2.64
C ASP A 140 4.83 0.49 -4.03
N LEU A 141 4.97 -0.49 -4.92
CA LEU A 141 5.44 -0.27 -6.29
C LEU A 141 4.46 0.58 -7.12
N ALA A 142 3.16 0.46 -6.84
CA ALA A 142 2.12 1.27 -7.48
C ALA A 142 1.86 2.61 -6.78
N CYS A 143 2.64 2.98 -5.75
CA CYS A 143 2.44 4.19 -4.96
C CYS A 143 1.03 4.27 -4.31
N GLY A 144 0.52 3.15 -3.81
CA GLY A 144 -0.72 3.07 -3.03
C GLY A 144 -0.55 3.53 -1.57
N ASP A 145 -1.65 3.63 -0.84
CA ASP A 145 -1.70 4.03 0.57
C ASP A 145 -1.15 2.91 1.47
N ARG A 146 -0.01 3.15 2.12
CA ARG A 146 0.70 2.15 2.94
C ARG A 146 -0.03 1.82 4.23
N GLU A 147 -0.67 2.82 4.85
CA GLU A 147 -1.37 2.61 6.11
C GLU A 147 -2.65 1.82 5.89
N ALA A 148 -3.42 2.18 4.86
CA ALA A 148 -4.56 1.43 4.39
C ALA A 148 -4.17 -0.02 4.06
N ALA A 149 -3.08 -0.23 3.32
CA ALA A 149 -2.63 -1.57 2.94
C ALA A 149 -2.32 -2.43 4.18
N ALA A 150 -1.60 -1.87 5.16
CA ALA A 150 -1.28 -2.56 6.40
C ALA A 150 -2.53 -2.97 7.18
N VAL A 151 -3.57 -2.13 7.19
CA VAL A 151 -4.83 -2.43 7.88
C VAL A 151 -5.64 -3.47 7.16
N LEU A 152 -5.80 -3.35 5.84
CA LEU A 152 -6.53 -4.34 5.06
C LEU A 152 -5.86 -5.72 5.14
N VAL A 153 -4.53 -5.77 5.17
CA VAL A 153 -3.75 -6.99 5.42
C VAL A 153 -4.05 -7.58 6.79
N ALA A 154 -4.05 -6.76 7.84
CA ALA A 154 -4.32 -7.23 9.20
C ALA A 154 -5.74 -7.80 9.30
N LEU A 155 -6.73 -7.10 8.74
CA LEU A 155 -8.12 -7.54 8.70
C LEU A 155 -8.29 -8.83 7.89
N ASN A 156 -7.68 -8.92 6.71
CA ASN A 156 -7.71 -10.14 5.91
C ASN A 156 -7.09 -11.31 6.66
N SER A 157 -5.98 -11.11 7.37
CA SER A 157 -5.33 -12.18 8.15
C SER A 157 -6.26 -12.75 9.22
N ILE A 158 -6.98 -11.88 9.95
CA ILE A 158 -7.93 -12.29 11.00
C ILE A 158 -9.15 -12.99 10.38
N PHE A 159 -9.77 -12.36 9.38
CA PHE A 159 -10.94 -12.91 8.71
C PHE A 159 -10.63 -14.27 8.06
N GLN A 160 -9.44 -14.43 7.49
CA GLN A 160 -9.05 -15.66 6.82
C GLN A 160 -9.01 -16.89 7.71
N VAL A 161 -8.59 -16.75 8.97
CA VAL A 161 -8.56 -17.89 9.91
C VAL A 161 -9.95 -18.52 10.05
N VAL A 162 -10.99 -17.69 10.11
CA VAL A 162 -12.37 -18.15 10.31
C VAL A 162 -13.06 -18.42 8.98
N MET A 163 -13.01 -17.45 8.07
CA MET A 163 -13.81 -17.45 6.86
C MET A 163 -13.30 -18.39 5.80
N PHE A 164 -12.02 -18.75 5.80
CA PHE A 164 -11.51 -19.75 4.88
C PHE A 164 -12.20 -21.10 5.06
N ALA A 165 -12.34 -21.57 6.31
CA ALA A 165 -13.00 -22.85 6.59
C ALA A 165 -14.51 -22.80 6.27
N VAL A 166 -15.18 -21.71 6.68
CA VAL A 166 -16.62 -21.52 6.46
C VAL A 166 -16.93 -21.42 4.96
N LEU A 167 -16.20 -20.58 4.23
CA LEU A 167 -16.39 -20.42 2.79
C LEU A 167 -15.92 -21.66 2.02
N GLY A 168 -14.90 -22.37 2.50
CA GLY A 168 -14.46 -23.65 1.94
C GLY A 168 -15.58 -24.68 1.96
N TRP A 169 -16.23 -24.87 3.10
CA TRP A 169 -17.40 -25.73 3.21
C TRP A 169 -18.56 -25.24 2.32
N PHE A 170 -18.83 -23.94 2.30
CA PHE A 170 -19.91 -23.38 1.50
C PHE A 170 -19.70 -23.60 0.00
N TYR A 171 -18.55 -23.20 -0.55
CA TYR A 171 -18.28 -23.26 -1.99
C TYR A 171 -17.94 -24.67 -2.50
N LEU A 172 -17.42 -25.57 -1.66
CA LEU A 172 -17.08 -26.93 -2.08
C LEU A 172 -18.21 -27.93 -1.83
N SER A 173 -19.11 -27.67 -0.88
CA SER A 173 -20.18 -28.60 -0.51
C SER A 173 -21.57 -27.98 -0.69
N VAL A 174 -21.89 -26.89 0.01
CA VAL A 174 -23.27 -26.38 0.08
C VAL A 174 -23.75 -25.82 -1.26
N LEU A 175 -23.01 -24.87 -1.84
CA LEU A 175 -23.41 -24.16 -3.06
C LEU A 175 -23.52 -25.09 -4.27
N PRO A 176 -22.56 -26.01 -4.56
CA PRO A 176 -22.74 -26.98 -5.63
C PRO A 176 -24.00 -27.83 -5.47
N GLY A 177 -24.33 -28.24 -4.24
CA GLY A 177 -25.56 -29.00 -3.95
C GLY A 177 -26.84 -28.21 -4.24
N TRP A 178 -26.86 -26.91 -3.93
CA TRP A 178 -28.01 -26.04 -4.22
C TRP A 178 -28.23 -25.81 -5.71
N VAL A 179 -27.14 -25.75 -6.49
CA VAL A 179 -27.20 -25.45 -7.93
C VAL A 179 -27.25 -26.75 -8.78
N GLY A 180 -27.30 -27.93 -8.15
CA GLY A 180 -27.38 -29.22 -8.83
C GLY A 180 -26.07 -29.62 -9.55
N LEU A 181 -24.94 -29.07 -9.12
CA LEU A 181 -23.63 -29.34 -9.71
C LEU A 181 -23.03 -30.64 -9.12
N PRO A 182 -22.25 -31.41 -9.91
CA PRO A 182 -21.60 -32.62 -9.42
C PRO A 182 -20.68 -32.32 -8.23
N GLN A 183 -20.96 -32.93 -7.08
CA GLN A 183 -20.05 -32.96 -5.95
C GLN A 183 -19.07 -34.11 -6.15
N THR A 184 -17.77 -33.83 -6.13
CA THR A 184 -16.75 -34.88 -6.15
C THR A 184 -16.93 -35.76 -4.91
N SER A 185 -17.02 -37.07 -5.11
CA SER A 185 -17.35 -38.09 -4.10
C SER A 185 -16.31 -38.29 -2.99
N ILE A 186 -15.28 -37.46 -2.93
CA ILE A 186 -14.38 -37.43 -1.79
C ILE A 186 -15.06 -36.53 -0.77
N ALA A 187 -15.58 -37.11 0.31
CA ALA A 187 -16.11 -36.36 1.44
C ALA A 187 -15.02 -35.43 2.00
N VAL A 188 -14.91 -34.23 1.43
CA VAL A 188 -14.03 -33.17 1.92
C VAL A 188 -14.59 -32.80 3.27
N SER A 189 -14.00 -33.37 4.32
CA SER A 189 -14.44 -33.07 5.68
C SER A 189 -14.14 -31.60 5.94
N PRO A 190 -15.15 -30.76 6.19
CA PRO A 190 -14.93 -29.35 6.55
C PRO A 190 -13.96 -29.22 7.73
N TRP A 191 -13.97 -30.23 8.60
CA TRP A 191 -13.05 -30.37 9.71
C TRP A 191 -11.59 -30.51 9.28
N GLN A 192 -11.29 -31.21 8.19
CA GLN A 192 -9.92 -31.35 7.67
C GLN A 192 -9.38 -30.04 7.11
N ILE A 193 -10.23 -29.27 6.40
CA ILE A 193 -9.88 -27.91 5.96
C ILE A 193 -9.63 -27.02 7.17
N ALA A 194 -10.55 -27.02 8.15
CA ALA A 194 -10.41 -26.23 9.37
C ALA A 194 -9.14 -26.57 10.17
N LYS A 195 -8.85 -27.87 10.36
CA LYS A 195 -7.61 -28.35 10.99
C LYS A 195 -6.37 -27.85 10.23
N SER A 196 -6.39 -27.92 8.90
CA SER A 196 -5.27 -27.47 8.06
C SER A 196 -5.04 -25.95 8.19
N VAL A 197 -6.10 -25.15 8.14
CA VAL A 197 -6.01 -23.69 8.35
C VAL A 197 -5.51 -23.36 9.76
N ALA A 198 -6.01 -24.06 10.78
CA ALA A 198 -5.54 -23.86 12.16
C ALA A 198 -4.05 -24.15 12.31
N ILE A 199 -3.53 -25.19 11.65
CA ILE A 199 -2.10 -25.54 11.68
C ILE A 199 -1.28 -24.51 10.88
N PHE A 200 -1.61 -24.25 9.62
CA PHE A 200 -0.76 -23.47 8.73
C PHE A 200 -0.90 -21.97 8.88
N LEU A 201 -2.04 -21.48 9.35
CA LEU A 201 -2.28 -20.06 9.59
C LEU A 201 -2.43 -19.75 11.07
N GLY A 202 -3.21 -20.55 11.81
CA GLY A 202 -3.49 -20.30 13.23
C GLY A 202 -2.25 -20.36 14.11
N ILE A 203 -1.39 -21.38 13.97
CA ILE A 203 -0.14 -21.50 14.74
C ILE A 203 0.81 -20.33 14.44
N PRO A 204 1.16 -20.01 13.17
CA PRO A 204 2.00 -18.85 12.88
C PRO A 204 1.40 -17.51 13.34
N LEU A 205 0.08 -17.35 13.28
CA LEU A 205 -0.59 -16.14 13.76
C LEU A 205 -0.45 -16.00 15.28
N ALA A 206 -0.74 -17.06 16.03
CA ALA A 206 -0.60 -17.09 17.47
C ALA A 206 0.86 -16.84 17.88
N ALA A 207 1.81 -17.49 17.22
CA ALA A 207 3.23 -17.28 17.45
C ALA A 207 3.65 -15.83 17.17
N GLY A 208 3.25 -15.26 16.03
CA GLY A 208 3.53 -13.87 15.68
C GLY A 208 2.96 -12.88 16.70
N PHE A 209 1.70 -13.07 17.11
CA PHE A 209 1.02 -12.27 18.13
C PHE A 209 1.72 -12.35 19.49
N LEU A 210 2.02 -13.57 19.96
CA LEU A 210 2.70 -13.78 21.25
C LEU A 210 4.11 -13.20 21.25
N THR A 211 4.89 -13.42 20.18
CA THR A 211 6.24 -12.85 20.04
C THR A 211 6.18 -11.32 20.12
N ARG A 212 5.26 -10.68 19.38
CA ARG A 212 5.10 -9.22 19.41
C ARG A 212 4.72 -8.74 20.81
N ARG A 213 3.68 -9.34 21.38
CA ARG A 213 3.15 -9.00 22.71
C ARG A 213 4.21 -9.09 23.81
N TRP A 214 5.03 -10.13 23.80
CA TRP A 214 6.07 -10.34 24.80
C TRP A 214 7.30 -9.46 24.55
N ALA A 215 7.74 -9.32 23.30
CA ALA A 215 8.90 -8.50 22.97
C ALA A 215 8.64 -7.00 23.23
N GLU A 216 7.46 -6.49 22.86
CA GLU A 216 7.10 -5.09 23.12
C GLU A 216 6.98 -4.81 24.62
N ARG A 217 6.43 -5.75 25.40
CA ARG A 217 6.35 -5.62 26.88
C ARG A 217 7.71 -5.64 27.57
N THR A 218 8.66 -6.42 27.07
CA THR A 218 9.95 -6.65 27.75
C THR A 218 11.05 -5.72 27.27
N LYS A 219 11.06 -5.33 25.99
CA LYS A 219 12.15 -4.56 25.36
C LYS A 219 11.69 -3.29 24.65
N GLY A 220 10.40 -3.00 24.66
CA GLY A 220 9.83 -1.83 23.99
C GLY A 220 9.63 -2.03 22.48
N ARG A 221 8.81 -1.14 21.90
CA ARG A 221 8.43 -1.17 20.48
C ARG A 221 9.61 -0.92 19.54
N ASP A 222 10.44 0.06 19.87
CA ASP A 222 11.56 0.45 19.00
C ASP A 222 12.56 -0.69 18.83
N TRP A 223 12.81 -1.47 19.88
CA TRP A 223 13.67 -2.65 19.79
C TRP A 223 13.05 -3.75 18.91
N TYR A 224 11.74 -3.98 19.05
CA TYR A 224 11.02 -4.96 18.23
C TYR A 224 11.15 -4.63 16.75
N GLU A 225 10.87 -3.38 16.37
CA GLU A 225 10.84 -2.93 14.99
C GLU A 225 12.25 -2.75 14.38
N SER A 226 13.23 -2.26 15.16
CA SER A 226 14.59 -2.00 14.65
C SER A 226 15.53 -3.21 14.70
N ARG A 227 15.31 -4.18 15.59
CA ARG A 227 16.23 -5.33 15.78
C ARG A 227 15.63 -6.69 15.52
N LEU A 228 14.43 -6.97 16.05
CA LEU A 228 13.84 -8.31 15.93
C LEU A 228 13.23 -8.52 14.54
N LEU A 229 12.39 -7.59 14.08
CA LEU A 229 11.74 -7.69 12.77
C LEU A 229 12.73 -7.82 11.59
N PRO A 230 13.84 -7.04 11.51
CA PRO A 230 14.80 -7.19 10.43
C PRO A 230 15.57 -8.51 10.47
N ARG A 231 15.72 -9.14 11.65
CA ARG A 231 16.34 -10.47 11.79
C ARG A 231 15.43 -11.61 11.35
N ILE A 232 14.14 -11.57 11.72
CA ILE A 232 13.19 -12.62 11.35
C ILE A 232 12.67 -12.45 9.93
N GLY A 233 12.65 -11.23 9.40
CA GLY A 233 12.09 -10.88 8.10
C GLY A 233 12.58 -11.73 6.92
N PRO A 234 13.90 -11.94 6.73
CA PRO A 234 14.44 -12.73 5.62
C PRO A 234 13.99 -14.21 5.62
N TRP A 235 13.67 -14.78 6.78
CA TRP A 235 13.19 -16.17 6.88
C TRP A 235 11.86 -16.36 6.15
N ALA A 236 11.04 -15.30 6.01
CA ALA A 236 9.85 -15.34 5.17
C ALA A 236 10.20 -15.75 3.73
N LEU A 237 11.22 -15.10 3.17
CA LEU A 237 11.66 -15.38 1.82
C LEU A 237 12.32 -16.75 1.71
N TYR A 238 13.19 -17.11 2.66
CA TYR A 238 13.87 -18.41 2.62
C TYR A 238 12.88 -19.57 2.70
N GLY A 239 11.87 -19.48 3.58
CA GLY A 239 10.79 -20.45 3.64
C GLY A 239 9.99 -20.50 2.33
N LEU A 240 9.69 -19.35 1.72
CA LEU A 240 8.97 -19.29 0.45
C LEU A 240 9.76 -19.96 -0.68
N LEU A 241 11.00 -19.53 -0.91
CA LEU A 241 11.83 -20.06 -2.01
C LEU A 241 12.13 -21.55 -1.80
N GLY A 242 12.45 -21.98 -0.57
CA GLY A 242 12.65 -23.39 -0.26
C GLY A 242 11.40 -24.23 -0.50
N THR A 243 10.23 -23.74 -0.08
CA THR A 243 8.94 -24.41 -0.35
C THR A 243 8.69 -24.53 -1.86
N ILE A 244 8.93 -23.46 -2.63
CA ILE A 244 8.77 -23.47 -4.10
C ILE A 244 9.69 -24.52 -4.74
N VAL A 245 10.97 -24.58 -4.37
CA VAL A 245 11.90 -25.58 -4.90
C VAL A 245 11.36 -27.00 -4.66
N ILE A 246 10.93 -27.29 -3.44
CA ILE A 246 10.41 -28.62 -3.07
C ILE A 246 9.12 -28.93 -3.85
N LEU A 247 8.17 -27.98 -3.92
CA LEU A 247 6.92 -28.17 -4.64
C LEU A 247 7.14 -28.44 -6.13
N PHE A 248 8.01 -27.67 -6.79
CA PHE A 248 8.31 -27.88 -8.21
C PHE A 248 9.15 -29.13 -8.45
N ALA A 249 9.94 -29.58 -7.47
CA ALA A 249 10.59 -30.88 -7.55
C ALA A 249 9.58 -32.04 -7.47
N LEU A 250 8.54 -31.93 -6.62
CA LEU A 250 7.46 -32.92 -6.52
C LEU A 250 6.51 -32.90 -7.72
N GLN A 251 6.17 -31.71 -8.22
CA GLN A 251 5.16 -31.50 -9.28
C GLN A 251 5.77 -31.42 -10.69
N GLY A 252 7.10 -31.46 -10.81
CA GLY A 252 7.78 -31.21 -12.08
C GLY A 252 7.39 -32.18 -13.19
N ASP A 253 7.07 -33.43 -12.85
CA ASP A 253 6.61 -34.42 -13.83
C ASP A 253 5.24 -34.05 -14.42
N GLN A 254 4.28 -33.64 -13.57
CA GLN A 254 2.97 -33.18 -14.04
C GLN A 254 3.08 -31.91 -14.87
N ILE A 255 3.86 -30.92 -14.41
CA ILE A 255 4.04 -29.64 -15.10
C ILE A 255 4.65 -29.84 -16.50
N THR A 256 5.62 -30.75 -16.63
CA THR A 256 6.33 -30.96 -17.91
C THR A 256 5.59 -31.87 -18.87
N ARG A 257 4.85 -32.88 -18.38
CA ARG A 257 4.07 -33.80 -19.24
C ARG A 257 2.70 -33.26 -19.63
N HIS A 258 2.12 -32.36 -18.83
CA HIS A 258 0.78 -31.81 -19.04
C HIS A 258 0.78 -30.27 -19.13
N PRO A 259 1.52 -29.66 -20.08
CA PRO A 259 1.60 -28.20 -20.20
C PRO A 259 0.26 -27.54 -20.55
N VAL A 260 -0.64 -28.27 -21.22
CA VAL A 260 -1.98 -27.78 -21.54
C VAL A 260 -2.80 -27.54 -20.27
N ASP A 261 -2.67 -28.39 -19.26
CA ASP A 261 -3.41 -28.23 -18.01
C ASP A 261 -2.94 -27.00 -17.22
N VAL A 262 -1.63 -26.71 -17.25
CA VAL A 262 -1.06 -25.46 -16.70
C VAL A 262 -1.67 -24.23 -17.38
N ILE A 263 -1.80 -24.24 -18.71
CA ILE A 263 -2.44 -23.15 -19.45
C ILE A 263 -3.93 -23.03 -19.10
N ARG A 264 -4.65 -24.16 -19.01
CA ARG A 264 -6.08 -24.18 -18.64
C ARG A 264 -6.31 -23.66 -17.23
N ILE A 265 -5.38 -23.87 -16.30
CA ILE A 265 -5.38 -23.26 -14.96
C ILE A 265 -5.05 -21.76 -15.02
N ALA A 266 -4.10 -21.35 -15.86
CA ALA A 266 -3.66 -19.97 -15.94
C ALA A 266 -4.75 -19.00 -16.45
N ILE A 267 -5.59 -19.43 -17.40
CA ILE A 267 -6.66 -18.61 -17.99
C ILE A 267 -7.66 -18.07 -16.94
N PRO A 268 -8.31 -18.90 -16.11
CA PRO A 268 -9.19 -18.41 -15.05
C PRO A 268 -8.47 -17.54 -14.01
N LEU A 269 -7.20 -17.80 -13.70
CA LEU A 269 -6.42 -16.93 -12.79
C LEU A 269 -6.18 -15.55 -13.40
N LEU A 270 -5.79 -15.48 -14.68
CA LEU A 270 -5.63 -14.21 -15.41
C LEU A 270 -6.94 -13.41 -15.43
N ALA A 271 -8.05 -14.08 -15.75
CA ALA A 271 -9.37 -13.48 -15.74
C ALA A 271 -9.76 -12.98 -14.34
N TYR A 272 -9.51 -13.78 -13.31
CA TYR A 272 -9.77 -13.41 -11.92
C TYR A 272 -9.00 -12.16 -11.51
N PHE A 273 -7.69 -12.10 -11.76
CA PHE A 273 -6.87 -10.93 -11.41
C PHE A 273 -7.33 -9.67 -12.16
N ALA A 274 -7.62 -9.78 -13.46
CA ALA A 274 -8.11 -8.65 -14.25
C ALA A 274 -9.46 -8.14 -13.75
N VAL A 275 -10.42 -9.04 -13.48
CA VAL A 275 -11.76 -8.70 -13.00
C VAL A 275 -11.71 -8.12 -11.59
N MET A 276 -10.98 -8.74 -10.68
CA MET A 276 -10.92 -8.29 -9.28
C MET A 276 -10.16 -6.99 -9.13
N TRP A 277 -9.03 -6.83 -9.81
CA TRP A 277 -8.30 -5.57 -9.80
C TRP A 277 -9.12 -4.47 -10.48
N GLY A 278 -9.64 -4.73 -11.69
CA GLY A 278 -10.44 -3.76 -12.42
C GLY A 278 -11.71 -3.35 -11.67
N GLY A 279 -12.43 -4.32 -11.11
CA GLY A 279 -13.60 -4.09 -10.25
C GLY A 279 -13.26 -3.30 -9.00
N GLY A 280 -12.15 -3.63 -8.31
CA GLY A 280 -11.66 -2.86 -7.17
C GLY A 280 -11.30 -1.42 -7.54
N TYR A 281 -10.70 -1.22 -8.71
CA TYR A 281 -10.36 0.10 -9.23
C TYR A 281 -11.61 0.93 -9.54
N LEU A 282 -12.61 0.32 -10.21
CA LEU A 282 -13.89 0.96 -10.51
C LEU A 282 -14.67 1.31 -9.25
N VAL A 283 -14.73 0.41 -8.27
CA VAL A 283 -15.39 0.66 -6.98
C VAL A 283 -14.68 1.78 -6.22
N GLY A 284 -13.35 1.75 -6.14
CA GLY A 284 -12.59 2.80 -5.46
C GLY A 284 -12.74 4.17 -6.11
N ALA A 285 -12.74 4.21 -7.46
CA ALA A 285 -13.02 5.42 -8.22
C ALA A 285 -14.44 5.95 -7.96
N ALA A 286 -15.45 5.07 -8.04
CA ALA A 286 -16.85 5.44 -7.82
C ALA A 286 -17.13 5.93 -6.39
N LEU A 287 -16.39 5.42 -5.40
CA LEU A 287 -16.46 5.86 -4.00
C LEU A 287 -15.64 7.13 -3.71
N GLY A 288 -14.88 7.63 -4.69
CA GLY A 288 -14.06 8.83 -4.56
C GLY A 288 -12.88 8.68 -3.60
N LEU A 289 -12.28 7.48 -3.50
CA LEU A 289 -11.22 7.20 -2.52
C LEU A 289 -9.86 7.85 -2.86
N GLY A 290 -9.73 8.44 -4.06
CA GLY A 290 -8.45 8.92 -4.59
C GLY A 290 -7.54 7.78 -5.07
N TYR A 291 -6.45 8.15 -5.76
CA TYR A 291 -5.56 7.19 -6.41
C TYR A 291 -4.96 6.17 -5.44
N ALA A 292 -4.34 6.66 -4.37
CA ALA A 292 -3.53 5.83 -3.47
C ALA A 292 -4.39 4.74 -2.82
N ARG A 293 -5.56 5.10 -2.28
CA ARG A 293 -6.48 4.15 -1.64
C ARG A 293 -7.21 3.25 -2.62
N THR A 294 -7.56 3.76 -3.80
CA THR A 294 -8.16 2.93 -4.86
C THR A 294 -7.18 1.85 -5.32
N THR A 295 -5.91 2.21 -5.49
CA THR A 295 -4.83 1.27 -5.80
C THR A 295 -4.69 0.21 -4.70
N THR A 296 -4.68 0.64 -3.44
CA THR A 296 -4.64 -0.26 -2.28
C THR A 296 -5.83 -1.22 -2.24
N LEU A 297 -7.04 -0.73 -2.48
CA LEU A 297 -8.26 -1.54 -2.52
C LEU A 297 -8.17 -2.59 -3.63
N ALA A 298 -7.77 -2.18 -4.85
CA ALA A 298 -7.70 -3.04 -6.01
C ALA A 298 -6.68 -4.16 -5.86
N PHE A 299 -5.47 -3.86 -5.38
CA PHE A 299 -4.46 -4.90 -5.13
C PHE A 299 -4.83 -5.84 -3.99
N THR A 300 -5.49 -5.31 -2.95
CA THR A 300 -5.99 -6.15 -1.85
C THR A 300 -7.07 -7.10 -2.35
N ALA A 301 -8.01 -6.62 -3.17
CA ALA A 301 -9.10 -7.43 -3.72
C ALA A 301 -8.62 -8.52 -4.70
N ALA A 302 -7.61 -8.19 -5.51
CA ALA A 302 -7.08 -9.10 -6.53
C ALA A 302 -6.11 -10.14 -5.99
N GLY A 303 -5.30 -9.81 -4.97
CA GLY A 303 -4.25 -10.71 -4.50
C GLY A 303 -4.80 -11.96 -3.80
N ASN A 304 -4.16 -13.11 -4.06
CA ASN A 304 -4.43 -14.36 -3.34
C ASN A 304 -3.25 -14.76 -2.44
N ASN A 305 -3.49 -15.68 -1.51
CA ASN A 305 -2.44 -16.32 -0.73
C ASN A 305 -2.28 -17.76 -1.20
N PHE A 306 -1.46 -17.93 -2.23
CA PHE A 306 -1.23 -19.24 -2.85
C PHE A 306 -0.58 -20.22 -1.90
N GLU A 307 0.25 -19.75 -0.99
CA GLU A 307 0.98 -20.60 -0.07
C GLU A 307 0.03 -21.28 0.93
N LEU A 308 -0.95 -20.55 1.47
CA LEU A 308 -1.99 -21.14 2.29
C LEU A 308 -2.87 -22.08 1.45
N ALA A 309 -3.22 -21.70 0.23
CA ALA A 309 -4.02 -22.56 -0.65
C ALA A 309 -3.32 -23.88 -0.95
N ILE A 310 -2.02 -23.85 -1.26
CA ILE A 310 -1.17 -25.02 -1.43
C ILE A 310 -1.10 -25.81 -0.13
N ALA A 311 -0.88 -25.16 1.02
CA ALA A 311 -0.82 -25.82 2.32
C ALA A 311 -2.08 -26.64 2.61
N VAL A 312 -3.25 -26.02 2.43
CA VAL A 312 -4.55 -26.66 2.62
C VAL A 312 -4.76 -27.76 1.58
N ALA A 313 -4.38 -27.53 0.32
CA ALA A 313 -4.54 -28.51 -0.74
C ALA A 313 -3.72 -29.78 -0.46
N ILE A 314 -2.46 -29.61 -0.04
CA ILE A 314 -1.57 -30.72 0.33
C ILE A 314 -2.09 -31.44 1.55
N ALA A 315 -2.54 -30.72 2.57
CA ALA A 315 -3.08 -31.34 3.79
C ALA A 315 -4.42 -32.05 3.58
N THR A 316 -5.18 -31.66 2.56
CA THR A 316 -6.49 -32.24 2.28
C THR A 316 -6.42 -33.37 1.25
N TRP A 317 -5.69 -33.18 0.15
CA TRP A 317 -5.64 -34.09 -1.00
C TRP A 317 -4.25 -34.65 -1.31
N GLY A 318 -3.19 -34.19 -0.63
CA GLY A 318 -1.82 -34.67 -0.81
C GLY A 318 -0.98 -33.82 -1.75
N ALA A 319 0.35 -33.96 -1.62
CA ALA A 319 1.34 -33.14 -2.33
C ALA A 319 1.31 -33.29 -3.86
N ALA A 320 0.95 -34.47 -4.36
CA ALA A 320 0.88 -34.81 -5.79
C ALA A 320 -0.51 -34.58 -6.43
N SER A 321 -1.47 -34.03 -5.68
CA SER A 321 -2.85 -33.84 -6.17
C SER A 321 -2.96 -32.71 -7.21
N GLY A 322 -3.99 -32.78 -8.08
CA GLY A 322 -4.29 -31.69 -9.00
C GLY A 322 -4.67 -30.37 -8.30
N GLN A 323 -5.27 -30.46 -7.11
CA GLN A 323 -5.57 -29.30 -6.26
C GLN A 323 -4.30 -28.57 -5.84
N ALA A 324 -3.25 -29.31 -5.45
CA ALA A 324 -1.96 -28.74 -5.12
C ALA A 324 -1.28 -28.13 -6.35
N LEU A 325 -1.35 -28.81 -7.51
CA LEU A 325 -0.82 -28.28 -8.77
C LEU A 325 -1.47 -26.94 -9.15
N ALA A 326 -2.79 -26.82 -9.04
CA ALA A 326 -3.50 -25.57 -9.28
C ALA A 326 -3.00 -24.42 -8.40
N GLY A 327 -2.69 -24.70 -7.12
CA GLY A 327 -2.05 -23.74 -6.22
C GLY A 327 -0.63 -23.36 -6.65
N VAL A 328 0.17 -24.32 -7.11
CA VAL A 328 1.56 -24.13 -7.57
C VAL A 328 1.65 -23.31 -8.86
N VAL A 329 0.70 -23.49 -9.78
CA VAL A 329 0.61 -22.66 -11.00
C VAL A 329 0.27 -21.20 -10.67
N GLY A 330 -0.37 -20.96 -9.52
CA GLY A 330 -0.71 -19.64 -9.03
C GLY A 330 0.42 -18.61 -9.06
N PRO A 331 1.52 -18.79 -8.28
CA PRO A 331 2.64 -17.86 -8.27
C PRO A 331 3.31 -17.64 -9.63
N LEU A 332 3.29 -18.64 -10.52
CA LEU A 332 3.80 -18.52 -11.90
C LEU A 332 3.05 -17.43 -12.67
N ILE A 333 1.75 -17.31 -12.43
CA ILE A 333 0.85 -16.38 -13.13
C ILE A 333 0.70 -15.07 -12.36
N GLU A 334 0.54 -15.13 -11.03
CA GLU A 334 0.28 -13.96 -10.21
C GLU A 334 1.40 -12.91 -10.32
N VAL A 335 2.65 -13.33 -10.18
CA VAL A 335 3.79 -12.41 -10.16
C VAL A 335 3.87 -11.55 -11.43
N PRO A 336 3.91 -12.10 -12.66
CA PRO A 336 3.97 -11.28 -13.87
C PRO A 336 2.71 -10.42 -14.06
N VAL A 337 1.53 -10.96 -13.70
CA VAL A 337 0.26 -10.23 -13.85
C VAL A 337 0.18 -9.04 -12.91
N LEU A 338 0.49 -9.24 -11.63
CA LEU A 338 0.45 -8.16 -10.65
C LEU A 338 1.51 -7.08 -10.94
N VAL A 339 2.68 -7.45 -11.47
CA VAL A 339 3.64 -6.47 -12.03
C VAL A 339 3.01 -5.67 -13.18
N GLY A 340 2.33 -6.34 -14.12
CA GLY A 340 1.60 -5.67 -15.20
C GLY A 340 0.53 -4.70 -14.67
N LEU A 341 -0.22 -5.12 -13.64
CA LEU A 341 -1.25 -4.30 -12.99
C LEU A 341 -0.66 -3.13 -12.18
N VAL A 342 0.58 -3.23 -11.69
CA VAL A 342 1.31 -2.08 -11.10
C VAL A 342 1.52 -1.01 -12.17
N TYR A 343 2.04 -1.39 -13.33
CA TYR A 343 2.21 -0.45 -14.44
C TYR A 343 0.87 0.11 -14.94
N ALA A 344 -0.18 -0.72 -14.99
CA ALA A 344 -1.52 -0.25 -15.33
C ALA A 344 -2.07 0.76 -14.29
N SER A 345 -1.87 0.51 -13.00
CA SER A 345 -2.24 1.44 -11.92
C SER A 345 -1.52 2.77 -12.09
N LEU A 346 -0.19 2.73 -12.27
CA LEU A 346 0.62 3.94 -12.46
C LEU A 346 0.18 4.74 -13.69
N ALA A 347 -0.19 4.07 -14.79
CA ALA A 347 -0.71 4.72 -15.99
C ALA A 347 -2.09 5.37 -15.75
N LEU A 348 -2.94 4.78 -14.91
CA LEU A 348 -4.25 5.31 -14.54
C LEU A 348 -4.19 6.44 -13.50
N ARG A 349 -3.03 6.70 -12.89
CA ARG A 349 -2.87 7.77 -11.88
C ARG A 349 -3.36 9.14 -12.36
N SER A 350 -3.11 9.49 -13.62
CA SER A 350 -3.55 10.74 -14.25
C SER A 350 -5.07 10.83 -14.45
N ARG A 351 -5.82 9.75 -14.26
CA ARG A 351 -7.29 9.75 -14.32
C ARG A 351 -7.93 10.08 -12.97
N PHE A 352 -7.19 9.93 -11.88
CA PHE A 352 -7.62 10.28 -10.53
C PHE A 352 -7.31 11.73 -10.19
N THR A 353 -6.57 12.44 -11.05
CA THR A 353 -6.43 13.90 -11.01
C THR A 353 -7.67 14.54 -11.63
N ALA A 354 -8.84 14.31 -11.03
CA ALA A 354 -10.00 15.17 -11.24
C ALA A 354 -9.80 16.43 -10.37
N ALA A 355 -9.36 17.51 -11.01
CA ALA A 355 -9.34 18.91 -10.52
C ALA A 355 -9.36 19.09 -8.98
N THR A 356 -8.35 18.59 -8.28
CA THR A 356 -8.05 19.07 -6.94
C THR A 356 -7.50 20.48 -7.09
N ARG A 357 -8.10 21.44 -6.39
CA ARG A 357 -7.53 22.78 -6.24
C ARG A 357 -6.07 22.60 -5.81
N PRO A 358 -5.08 23.19 -6.49
CA PRO A 358 -3.69 23.09 -6.06
C PRO A 358 -3.60 23.46 -4.58
N SER A 359 -2.86 22.68 -3.80
CA SER A 359 -2.68 22.91 -2.37
C SER A 359 -1.29 23.46 -2.09
N VAL A 360 -1.24 24.60 -1.39
CA VAL A 360 0.00 25.32 -1.06
C VAL A 360 0.14 25.44 0.45
N LEU A 361 1.27 24.99 0.98
CA LEU A 361 1.66 25.17 2.37
C LEU A 361 2.84 26.16 2.47
N PHE A 362 2.62 27.26 3.20
CA PHE A 362 3.68 28.21 3.55
C PHE A 362 4.28 27.89 4.92
N VAL A 363 5.60 27.75 4.98
CA VAL A 363 6.33 27.36 6.19
C VAL A 363 7.37 28.43 6.53
N CYS A 364 7.30 28.96 7.75
CA CYS A 364 8.39 29.76 8.33
C CYS A 364 8.57 29.39 9.80
N VAL A 365 9.70 29.73 10.42
CA VAL A 365 10.03 29.28 11.79
C VAL A 365 8.88 29.48 12.77
N HIS A 366 8.40 30.72 12.93
CA HIS A 366 7.40 31.07 13.94
C HIS A 366 5.94 31.10 13.49
N ASN A 367 5.67 30.96 12.20
CA ASN A 367 4.33 31.13 11.61
C ASN A 367 3.55 32.38 12.10
N ALA A 368 4.27 33.48 12.33
CA ALA A 368 3.72 34.73 12.87
C ALA A 368 3.75 35.91 11.88
N GLY A 369 4.59 35.84 10.84
CA GLY A 369 4.83 36.93 9.89
C GLY A 369 4.77 36.47 8.43
N ARG A 370 5.92 36.15 7.83
CA ARG A 370 6.05 35.82 6.39
C ARG A 370 5.02 34.81 5.88
N SER A 371 4.93 33.63 6.49
CA SER A 371 4.01 32.58 6.04
C SER A 371 2.53 32.92 6.24
N GLN A 372 2.19 33.78 7.23
CA GLN A 372 0.82 34.26 7.45
C GLN A 372 0.43 35.29 6.40
N MET A 373 1.32 36.26 6.11
CA MET A 373 1.13 37.23 5.03
C MET A 373 0.97 36.53 3.68
N ALA A 374 1.84 35.57 3.36
CA ALA A 374 1.79 34.81 2.12
C ALA A 374 0.50 34.00 1.97
N ALA A 375 0.09 33.30 3.04
CA ALA A 375 -1.16 32.54 3.04
C ALA A 375 -2.38 33.44 2.87
N ALA A 376 -2.42 34.60 3.53
CA ALA A 376 -3.52 35.53 3.42
C ALA A 376 -3.60 36.20 2.04
N LEU A 377 -2.45 36.62 1.48
CA LEU A 377 -2.37 37.15 0.11
C LEU A 377 -2.84 36.12 -0.92
N LEU A 378 -2.37 34.87 -0.82
CA LEU A 378 -2.78 33.80 -1.74
C LEU A 378 -4.28 33.51 -1.63
N ARG A 379 -4.84 33.44 -0.42
CA ARG A 379 -6.29 33.29 -0.22
C ARG A 379 -7.07 34.46 -0.82
N HIS A 380 -6.60 35.69 -0.62
CA HIS A 380 -7.26 36.88 -1.13
C HIS A 380 -7.28 36.92 -2.66
N LEU A 381 -6.16 36.62 -3.31
CA LEU A 381 -5.99 36.72 -4.77
C LEU A 381 -6.56 35.48 -5.52
N ALA A 382 -6.25 34.27 -5.03
CA ALA A 382 -6.71 33.04 -5.65
C ALA A 382 -8.18 32.72 -5.30
N GLY A 383 -8.66 33.17 -4.15
CA GLY A 383 -9.93 32.75 -3.56
C GLY A 383 -9.96 31.23 -3.38
N ASP A 384 -11.10 30.65 -3.70
CA ASP A 384 -11.34 29.21 -3.61
C ASP A 384 -10.62 28.38 -4.68
N ARG A 385 -9.78 28.95 -5.54
CA ARG A 385 -9.12 28.18 -6.62
C ARG A 385 -7.92 27.38 -6.15
N ILE A 386 -7.33 27.74 -5.00
CA ILE A 386 -6.14 27.12 -4.42
C ILE A 386 -6.43 26.86 -2.94
N GLU A 387 -6.13 25.67 -2.46
CA GLU A 387 -6.18 25.38 -1.03
C GLU A 387 -4.92 25.94 -0.35
N VAL A 388 -5.10 26.75 0.70
CA VAL A 388 -3.98 27.50 1.30
C VAL A 388 -3.82 27.18 2.78
N ARG A 389 -2.63 26.74 3.17
CA ARG A 389 -2.25 26.41 4.54
C ARG A 389 -0.99 27.18 4.94
N SER A 390 -0.78 27.32 6.25
CA SER A 390 0.46 27.89 6.82
C SER A 390 0.80 27.22 8.13
N ALA A 391 2.09 27.00 8.38
CA ALA A 391 2.57 26.42 9.63
C ALA A 391 4.00 26.87 9.95
N GLY A 392 4.47 26.53 11.14
CA GLY A 392 5.84 26.82 11.58
C GLY A 392 6.46 25.72 12.41
N THR A 393 7.79 25.64 12.33
CA THR A 393 8.58 24.64 13.05
C THR A 393 8.62 24.91 14.54
N GLU A 394 8.59 26.18 14.93
CA GLU A 394 8.56 26.68 16.31
C GLU A 394 7.55 27.84 16.43
N PRO A 395 6.23 27.56 16.37
CA PRO A 395 5.21 28.61 16.31
C PRO A 395 5.29 29.58 17.49
N ALA A 396 5.17 30.88 17.22
CA ALA A 396 5.06 31.88 18.27
C ALA A 396 3.65 31.88 18.90
N ASP A 397 3.52 32.52 20.07
CA ASP A 397 2.23 32.64 20.75
C ASP A 397 1.26 33.61 20.07
N GLN A 398 1.79 34.59 19.32
CA GLN A 398 1.02 35.65 18.68
C GLN A 398 1.57 36.00 17.30
N LEU A 399 0.71 36.60 16.47
CA LEU A 399 1.12 37.16 15.18
C LEU A 399 2.02 38.37 15.36
N ASN A 400 2.89 38.61 14.38
CA ASN A 400 3.73 39.81 14.35
C ASN A 400 2.83 41.05 14.15
N PRO A 401 2.81 42.02 15.09
CA PRO A 401 1.96 43.21 14.98
C PRO A 401 2.21 44.04 13.73
N GLY A 402 3.47 44.12 13.27
CA GLY A 402 3.83 44.80 12.03
C GLY A 402 3.22 44.11 10.79
N ALA A 403 3.18 42.77 10.79
CA ALA A 403 2.54 42.02 9.71
C ALA A 403 1.02 42.23 9.70
N VAL A 404 0.38 42.26 10.87
CA VAL A 404 -1.06 42.58 11.01
C VAL A 404 -1.35 43.98 10.49
N ALA A 405 -0.57 44.98 10.90
CA ALA A 405 -0.74 46.37 10.47
C ALA A 405 -0.53 46.53 8.95
N ALA A 406 0.55 45.97 8.40
CA ALA A 406 0.86 46.06 6.98
C ALA A 406 -0.20 45.38 6.09
N MET A 407 -0.81 44.28 6.55
CA MET A 407 -1.88 43.60 5.80
C MET A 407 -3.22 44.33 5.90
N ALA A 408 -3.52 44.94 7.05
CA ALA A 408 -4.73 45.73 7.24
C ALA A 408 -4.81 46.95 6.30
N GLU A 409 -3.66 47.57 5.98
CA GLU A 409 -3.58 48.69 5.02
C GLU A 409 -4.10 48.34 3.62
N ILE A 410 -3.95 47.07 3.20
CA ILE A 410 -4.45 46.58 1.90
C ILE A 410 -5.79 45.85 2.04
N GLY A 411 -6.47 46.00 3.18
CA GLY A 411 -7.79 45.42 3.43
C GLY A 411 -7.79 43.91 3.71
N ILE A 412 -6.66 43.32 4.10
CA ILE A 412 -6.56 41.90 4.46
C ILE A 412 -6.42 41.77 5.98
N ASP A 413 -7.45 41.25 6.63
CA ASP A 413 -7.45 41.01 8.07
C ASP A 413 -6.72 39.71 8.43
N LEU A 414 -5.68 39.82 9.25
CA LEU A 414 -4.93 38.69 9.80
C LEU A 414 -5.36 38.32 11.23
N THR A 415 -6.16 39.14 11.92
CA THR A 415 -6.42 39.00 13.37
C THR A 415 -7.12 37.70 13.74
N THR A 416 -7.82 37.05 12.80
CA THR A 416 -8.45 35.75 13.00
C THR A 416 -7.50 34.56 12.79
N SER A 417 -6.26 34.82 12.39
CA SER A 417 -5.26 33.77 12.15
C SER A 417 -4.42 33.52 13.41
N THR A 418 -4.05 32.28 13.64
CA THR A 418 -3.14 31.90 14.74
C THR A 418 -1.93 31.14 14.19
N PRO A 419 -0.75 31.29 14.80
CA PRO A 419 0.39 30.43 14.52
C PRO A 419 0.06 28.96 14.79
N LYS A 420 0.52 28.06 13.91
CA LYS A 420 0.23 26.62 13.94
C LYS A 420 1.51 25.81 13.78
N VAL A 421 1.59 24.68 14.48
CA VAL A 421 2.72 23.75 14.37
C VAL A 421 2.74 23.05 13.02
N LEU A 422 3.94 22.91 12.46
CA LEU A 422 4.19 22.13 11.25
C LEU A 422 4.06 20.64 11.55
N THR A 423 3.16 19.97 10.86
CA THR A 423 2.95 18.51 10.97
C THR A 423 3.39 17.81 9.69
N ALA A 424 3.84 16.56 9.82
CA ALA A 424 4.16 15.69 8.69
C ALA A 424 3.01 15.61 7.67
N ASP A 425 1.80 15.36 8.17
CA ASP A 425 0.57 15.25 7.37
C ASP A 425 0.29 16.52 6.56
N ALA A 426 0.54 17.71 7.12
CA ALA A 426 0.33 18.97 6.41
C ALA A 426 1.27 19.11 5.20
N VAL A 427 2.50 18.61 5.32
CA VAL A 427 3.48 18.63 4.24
C VAL A 427 3.16 17.56 3.20
N GLU A 428 2.88 16.32 3.62
CA GLU A 428 2.56 15.20 2.74
C GLU A 428 1.27 15.44 1.93
N SER A 429 0.30 16.15 2.49
CA SER A 429 -0.98 16.47 1.84
C SER A 429 -0.95 17.77 1.01
N SER A 430 0.22 18.35 0.75
CA SER A 430 0.36 19.58 -0.04
C SER A 430 1.06 19.31 -1.37
N ASP A 431 0.60 19.94 -2.44
CA ASP A 431 1.23 19.83 -3.77
C ASP A 431 2.52 20.66 -3.83
N VAL A 432 2.49 21.85 -3.22
CA VAL A 432 3.62 22.78 -3.14
C VAL A 432 3.86 23.22 -1.69
N VAL A 433 5.13 23.15 -1.27
CA VAL A 433 5.59 23.61 0.03
C VAL A 433 6.60 24.74 -0.18
N ILE A 434 6.32 25.89 0.41
CA ILE A 434 7.15 27.09 0.30
C ILE A 434 7.78 27.37 1.64
N THR A 435 9.11 27.24 1.72
CA THR A 435 9.90 27.49 2.91
C THR A 435 10.40 28.94 2.94
N MET A 436 10.42 29.54 4.14
CA MET A 436 10.84 30.92 4.37
C MET A 436 11.70 31.00 5.64
N GLY A 437 12.90 30.41 5.55
CA GLY A 437 13.89 30.40 6.64
C GLY A 437 13.77 29.26 7.64
N CYS A 438 13.05 28.17 7.32
CA CYS A 438 13.00 26.97 8.17
C CYS A 438 14.11 25.93 7.87
N GLY A 439 14.91 26.13 6.81
CA GLY A 439 16.05 25.27 6.47
C GLY A 439 15.70 23.77 6.43
N ASP A 440 16.63 22.95 6.94
CA ASP A 440 16.53 21.48 6.99
C ASP A 440 15.51 20.95 8.01
N THR A 441 14.87 21.82 8.79
CA THR A 441 13.88 21.44 9.81
C THR A 441 12.51 21.09 9.20
N CYS A 442 12.28 21.45 7.93
CA CYS A 442 11.05 21.08 7.21
C CYS A 442 11.13 19.61 6.75
N PRO A 443 10.16 18.75 7.10
CA PRO A 443 10.19 17.34 6.71
C PRO A 443 10.03 17.20 5.19
N TYR A 444 10.82 16.32 4.57
CA TYR A 444 10.83 16.11 3.13
C TYR A 444 10.02 14.86 2.75
N PHE A 445 9.07 15.02 1.82
CA PHE A 445 8.22 13.96 1.28
C PHE A 445 8.39 13.84 -0.24
N PRO A 446 8.72 12.64 -0.76
CA PRO A 446 8.83 12.42 -2.20
C PRO A 446 7.50 12.65 -2.92
N GLY A 447 7.52 13.47 -3.98
CA GLY A 447 6.34 13.81 -4.78
C GLY A 447 5.71 15.17 -4.43
N VAL A 448 6.16 15.82 -3.34
CA VAL A 448 5.80 17.20 -3.00
C VAL A 448 6.82 18.16 -3.62
N THR A 449 6.34 19.28 -4.15
CA THR A 449 7.20 20.29 -4.77
C THR A 449 7.67 21.32 -3.74
N TYR A 450 8.97 21.38 -3.48
CA TYR A 450 9.54 22.33 -2.52
C TYR A 450 10.14 23.56 -3.20
N ARG A 451 9.92 24.74 -2.62
CA ARG A 451 10.49 26.03 -3.04
C ARG A 451 10.96 26.79 -1.82
N ASP A 452 12.11 27.46 -1.92
CA ASP A 452 12.61 28.32 -0.86
C ASP A 452 12.52 29.78 -1.29
N TRP A 453 11.76 30.58 -0.53
CA TRP A 453 11.63 32.02 -0.75
C TRP A 453 12.53 32.76 0.25
N LYS A 454 13.54 33.44 -0.30
CA LYS A 454 14.42 34.30 0.48
C LYS A 454 13.72 35.62 0.72
N LEU A 455 13.35 35.85 1.98
CA LEU A 455 12.59 37.00 2.44
C LEU A 455 13.17 37.45 3.79
N ASP A 456 13.21 38.77 4.00
CA ASP A 456 13.68 39.34 5.26
C ASP A 456 12.72 39.03 6.42
N ASP A 457 13.24 39.13 7.65
CA ASP A 457 12.44 38.89 8.85
C ASP A 457 11.69 40.13 9.32
N PRO A 458 10.33 40.13 9.32
CA PRO A 458 9.57 41.27 9.83
C PRO A 458 9.64 41.41 11.36
N ALA A 459 10.22 40.46 12.10
CA ALA A 459 10.32 40.53 13.55
C ALA A 459 11.12 41.75 14.02
N GLY A 460 10.51 42.62 14.82
CA GLY A 460 11.15 43.81 15.38
C GLY A 460 11.48 44.92 14.37
N GLN A 461 11.07 44.79 13.11
CA GLN A 461 11.34 45.77 12.06
C GLN A 461 10.35 46.95 12.08
N PRO A 462 10.75 48.15 11.62
CA PRO A 462 9.83 49.25 11.37
C PRO A 462 8.75 48.88 10.35
N LEU A 463 7.56 49.49 10.47
CA LEU A 463 6.42 49.19 9.60
C LEU A 463 6.75 49.39 8.11
N ASP A 464 7.57 50.38 7.75
CA ASP A 464 8.01 50.62 6.37
C ASP A 464 8.77 49.42 5.79
N THR A 465 9.66 48.80 6.57
CA THR A 465 10.37 47.58 6.17
C THR A 465 9.41 46.40 6.03
N VAL A 466 8.43 46.28 6.95
CA VAL A 466 7.43 45.21 6.87
C VAL A 466 6.53 45.35 5.64
N ARG A 467 6.22 46.60 5.21
CA ARG A 467 5.53 46.86 3.94
C ARG A 467 6.34 46.38 2.74
N ALA A 468 7.64 46.64 2.70
CA ALA A 468 8.51 46.14 1.64
C ALA A 468 8.49 44.60 1.58
N ILE A 469 8.59 43.93 2.73
CA ILE A 469 8.50 42.45 2.81
C ILE A 469 7.14 41.94 2.32
N ARG A 470 6.03 42.61 2.70
CA ARG A 470 4.67 42.28 2.21
C ARG A 470 4.60 42.37 0.69
N ASP A 471 5.16 43.43 0.11
CA ASP A 471 5.10 43.68 -1.33
C ASP A 471 5.95 42.67 -2.11
N ASP A 472 7.11 42.27 -1.58
CA ASP A 472 7.90 41.15 -2.12
C ASP A 472 7.13 39.83 -2.10
N ILE A 473 6.47 39.52 -0.97
CA ILE A 473 5.61 38.33 -0.86
C ILE A 473 4.48 38.39 -1.90
N ALA A 474 3.87 39.55 -2.13
CA ALA A 474 2.82 39.70 -3.13
C ALA A 474 3.34 39.39 -4.54
N ASN A 475 4.56 39.79 -4.89
CA ASN A 475 5.19 39.46 -6.18
C ASN A 475 5.41 37.95 -6.34
N TYR A 476 5.94 37.29 -5.30
CA TYR A 476 6.10 35.84 -5.30
C TYR A 476 4.76 35.10 -5.41
N VAL A 477 3.73 35.55 -4.66
CA VAL A 477 2.38 34.96 -4.70
C VAL A 477 1.74 35.10 -6.08
N ASN A 478 1.88 36.26 -6.74
CA ASN A 478 1.35 36.45 -8.09
C ASN A 478 2.03 35.50 -9.11
N THR A 479 3.34 35.32 -9.00
CA THR A 479 4.09 34.38 -9.83
C THR A 479 3.61 32.94 -9.61
N LEU A 480 3.42 32.55 -8.35
CA LEU A 480 2.89 31.24 -7.98
C LEU A 480 1.46 31.01 -8.51
N ILE A 481 0.58 32.01 -8.44
CA ILE A 481 -0.78 31.90 -8.98
C ILE A 481 -0.73 31.68 -10.50
N ALA A 482 0.12 32.43 -11.22
CA ALA A 482 0.26 32.28 -12.66
C ALA A 482 0.77 30.89 -13.07
N GLU A 483 1.67 30.31 -12.27
CA GLU A 483 2.18 28.94 -12.45
C GLU A 483 1.10 27.89 -12.18
N LEU A 484 0.37 28.02 -11.06
CA LEU A 484 -0.61 27.02 -10.61
C LEU A 484 -1.95 27.09 -11.34
N LEU A 485 -2.32 28.24 -11.90
CA LEU A 485 -3.59 28.48 -12.60
C LEU A 485 -3.36 29.08 -14.01
N PRO A 486 -2.70 28.36 -14.93
CA PRO A 486 -2.43 28.87 -16.27
C PRO A 486 -3.74 29.14 -17.03
N GLY A 487 -3.87 30.35 -17.58
CA GLY A 487 -5.02 30.76 -18.41
C GLY A 487 -6.16 31.49 -17.69
N VAL A 488 -6.04 31.79 -16.38
CA VAL A 488 -7.02 32.60 -15.65
C VAL A 488 -6.42 33.94 -15.23
N ALA A 489 -7.00 35.07 -15.66
CA ALA A 489 -6.51 36.39 -15.29
C ALA A 489 -6.53 36.59 -13.75
N PRO A 490 -5.48 37.17 -13.13
CA PRO A 490 -5.49 37.52 -11.72
C PRO A 490 -6.63 38.50 -11.42
N ARG A 491 -7.25 38.39 -10.24
CA ARG A 491 -8.09 39.49 -9.72
C ARG A 491 -7.16 40.69 -9.51
N GLN A 492 -7.53 41.86 -10.04
CA GLN A 492 -6.71 43.07 -9.97
C GLN A 492 -6.33 43.38 -8.52
N ALA A 493 -5.05 43.70 -8.30
CA ALA A 493 -4.55 44.19 -7.02
C ALA A 493 -5.26 45.50 -6.64
N VAL A 494 -5.51 45.68 -5.34
CA VAL A 494 -5.96 46.96 -4.78
C VAL A 494 -4.94 48.03 -5.16
N PRO A 495 -5.36 49.17 -5.76
CA PRO A 495 -4.42 50.22 -6.15
C PRO A 495 -3.72 50.80 -4.92
N PRO A 496 -2.44 51.20 -5.03
CA PRO A 496 -1.72 51.81 -3.92
C PRO A 496 -2.47 53.07 -3.47
N THR A 497 -2.76 53.15 -2.17
CA THR A 497 -3.30 54.37 -1.55
C THR A 497 -2.32 55.52 -1.80
N SER A 498 -2.81 56.56 -2.47
CA SER A 498 -2.07 57.78 -2.76
C SER A 498 -1.43 58.38 -1.50
N SER A 499 -0.13 58.64 -1.58
CA SER A 499 0.66 59.40 -0.59
C SER A 499 -0.02 60.74 -0.24
N PRO A 500 0.00 61.22 1.02
CA PRO A 500 -0.54 62.51 1.36
C PRO A 500 0.31 63.62 0.72
N ALA A 501 -0.35 64.54 0.01
CA ALA A 501 0.27 65.67 -0.66
C ALA A 501 1.13 66.53 0.29
N PRO A 502 2.20 67.20 -0.20
CA PRO A 502 3.05 68.03 0.65
C PRO A 502 2.26 69.24 1.14
N ARG A 503 2.34 69.52 2.45
CA ARG A 503 1.90 70.81 3.00
C ARG A 503 2.78 71.90 2.41
N LEU A 504 2.23 72.67 1.49
CA LEU A 504 2.79 73.96 1.10
C LEU A 504 2.52 74.97 2.23
N ALA A 505 3.59 75.62 2.67
CA ALA A 505 3.56 76.73 3.60
C ALA A 505 2.73 77.90 3.07
N ARG A 506 1.85 78.42 3.92
CA ARG A 506 1.59 79.85 4.11
C ARG A 506 0.93 80.07 5.47
#